data_AF-A0A0B0IDL9-F1
#
_entry.id   AF-A0A0B0IDL9-F1
#
_cell.length_a   1.000
_cell.length_b   1.000
_cell.length_c   1.000
_cell.angle_alpha   90.00
_cell.angle_beta   90.00
_cell.angle_gamma   90.00
#
_symmetry.space_group_name_H-M   'P 1'
#
loop_
_entity.id
_entity.type
_entity.pdbx_description
1 polymer ?
#
loop_
_entity_poly.entity_id
_entity_poly.type
_entity_poly.pdbx_seq_one_letter_code
_entity_poly.pdbx_strand_id
1 'polypeptide(L)'
;MKKINALTHVKLIIWRRKLSLVFLILFFSILWFLQIDILKILGQTIVNIIPLDLSDPASAGLFGAIAGGILSFMGSIITQRKQFKNKGIVFRKNVIYTPLYDDLRKLKTTLTENHYPTYLVFKKNDPFINFDYPVFLAWERINSDVRSIEVPKYLADTFNRLEKSGESYLEARSKASKEIYLELSKLTHIFDQKTLDMYDRSGDSFYLNELIENEDIPLEKINTKYRFKHEYSNENLLEIKACINSCKNFESIERVILKYEEFTRILDDLITALEKLISFIQIKYEHKNKNY
;
A
#
# COMPACT_ATOMS: atom_id res chain seq x y z
N MET A 1 10.60 1.39 19.38
CA MET A 1 9.55 2.23 18.75
C MET A 1 8.60 1.31 17.97
N LYS A 2 7.34 1.13 18.38
CA LYS A 2 6.34 0.38 17.57
C LYS A 2 6.17 1.13 16.25
N LYS A 3 6.63 0.56 15.12
CA LYS A 3 6.44 1.15 13.79
C LYS A 3 4.94 1.19 13.49
N ILE A 4 4.36 2.38 13.54
CA ILE A 4 2.95 2.61 13.24
C ILE A 4 2.72 2.29 11.76
N ASN A 5 1.72 1.46 11.47
CA ASN A 5 1.32 1.07 10.12
C ASN A 5 0.74 2.29 9.33
N ALA A 6 0.98 2.34 8.02
CA ALA A 6 0.44 3.32 7.08
C ALA A 6 -1.08 3.57 7.27
N LEU A 7 -1.87 2.52 7.48
CA LEU A 7 -3.31 2.63 7.72
C LEU A 7 -3.63 3.51 8.94
N THR A 8 -2.88 3.32 10.04
CA THR A 8 -3.06 4.11 11.27
C THR A 8 -2.69 5.58 11.04
N HIS A 9 -1.63 5.85 10.28
CA HIS A 9 -1.26 7.22 9.90
C HIS A 9 -2.35 7.90 9.06
N VAL A 10 -2.88 7.20 8.03
CA VAL A 10 -3.95 7.75 7.18
C VAL A 10 -5.20 8.03 8.00
N LYS A 11 -5.63 7.10 8.86
CA LYS A 11 -6.77 7.30 9.78
C LYS A 11 -6.58 8.54 10.66
N LEU A 12 -5.38 8.72 11.22
CA LEU A 12 -5.06 9.84 12.10
C LEU A 12 -5.07 11.19 11.36
N ILE A 13 -4.55 11.24 10.12
CA ILE A 13 -4.60 12.44 9.27
C ILE A 13 -6.05 12.85 8.97
N ILE A 14 -6.90 11.88 8.61
CA ILE A 14 -8.32 12.12 8.32
C ILE A 14 -9.03 12.62 9.58
N TRP A 15 -8.80 11.95 10.72
CA TRP A 15 -9.44 12.30 12.00
C TRP A 15 -9.06 13.71 12.47
N ARG A 16 -7.77 14.08 12.47
CA ARG A 16 -7.31 15.43 12.84
C ARG A 16 -7.98 16.53 12.02
N ARG A 17 -8.20 16.28 10.72
CA ARG A 17 -8.89 17.24 9.84
C ARG A 17 -10.37 17.36 10.12
N LYS A 18 -11.05 16.30 10.55
CA LYS A 18 -12.46 16.38 10.99
C LYS A 18 -12.57 17.15 12.30
N LEU A 19 -11.67 16.89 13.25
CA LEU A 19 -11.65 17.58 14.55
C LEU A 19 -11.44 19.10 14.41
N SER A 20 -10.54 19.52 13.52
CA SER A 20 -10.27 20.95 13.27
C SER A 20 -11.49 21.74 12.78
N LEU A 21 -12.44 21.11 12.07
CA LEU A 21 -13.68 21.77 11.65
C LEU A 21 -14.60 22.07 12.82
N VAL A 22 -14.70 21.14 13.79
CA VAL A 22 -15.52 21.30 15.00
C VAL A 22 -15.01 22.47 15.85
N PHE A 23 -13.69 22.54 16.06
CA PHE A 23 -13.07 23.66 16.77
C PHE A 23 -13.29 25.01 16.08
N LEU A 24 -13.24 25.05 14.75
CA LEU A 24 -13.45 26.27 13.99
C LEU A 24 -14.89 26.77 14.10
N ILE A 25 -15.87 25.87 14.05
CA ILE A 25 -17.29 26.22 14.28
C ILE A 25 -17.49 26.77 15.69
N LEU A 26 -16.94 26.10 16.72
CA LEU A 26 -17.03 26.58 18.11
C LEU A 26 -16.38 27.95 18.29
N PHE A 27 -15.22 28.18 17.67
CA PHE A 27 -14.53 29.47 17.72
C PHE A 27 -15.35 30.59 17.07
N PHE A 28 -15.95 30.37 15.90
CA PHE A 28 -16.82 31.35 15.26
C PHE A 28 -18.11 31.60 16.04
N SER A 29 -18.71 30.59 16.67
CA SER A 29 -19.85 30.78 17.56
C SER A 29 -19.52 31.65 18.78
N ILE A 30 -18.33 31.45 19.37
CA ILE A 30 -17.84 32.26 20.48
C ILE A 30 -17.54 33.70 20.02
N LEU A 31 -16.87 33.87 18.88
CA LEU A 31 -16.61 35.19 18.31
C LEU A 31 -17.90 35.91 17.96
N TRP A 32 -18.90 35.23 17.42
CA TRP A 32 -20.20 35.84 17.11
C TRP A 32 -20.90 36.33 18.37
N PHE A 33 -20.84 35.56 19.46
CA PHE A 33 -21.36 35.98 20.77
C PHE A 33 -20.61 37.20 21.33
N LEU A 34 -19.29 37.31 21.09
CA LEU A 34 -18.45 38.43 21.54
C LEU A 34 -18.51 39.67 20.62
N GLN A 35 -18.88 39.51 19.35
CA GLN A 35 -18.83 40.57 18.34
C GLN A 35 -19.96 41.60 18.43
N ILE A 36 -21.08 41.28 19.09
CA ILE A 36 -22.22 42.21 19.22
C ILE A 36 -21.82 43.51 19.92
N ASP A 37 -20.87 43.45 20.87
CA ASP A 37 -20.45 44.62 21.65
C ASP A 37 -19.22 45.33 21.05
N ILE A 38 -18.29 44.58 20.44
CA ILE A 38 -17.03 45.12 19.93
C ILE A 38 -17.21 45.88 18.59
N LEU A 39 -18.10 45.44 17.70
CA LEU A 39 -18.34 46.11 16.41
C LEU A 39 -18.94 47.51 16.57
N LYS A 40 -19.78 47.71 17.61
CA LYS A 40 -20.36 49.02 17.93
C LYS A 40 -19.29 50.01 18.39
N ILE A 41 -18.35 49.57 19.21
CA ILE A 41 -17.27 50.39 19.76
C ILE A 41 -16.22 50.73 18.68
N LEU A 42 -15.85 49.77 17.82
CA LEU A 42 -14.89 49.98 16.73
C LEU A 42 -15.43 50.90 15.63
N GLY A 43 -16.71 50.76 15.25
CA GLY A 43 -17.34 51.64 14.25
C GLY A 43 -17.29 53.11 14.66
N GLN A 44 -17.53 53.40 15.94
CA GLN A 44 -17.53 54.76 16.48
C GLN A 44 -16.12 55.36 16.59
N THR A 45 -15.10 54.52 16.77
CA THR A 45 -13.69 54.96 16.89
C THR A 45 -13.05 55.20 15.51
N ILE A 46 -13.39 54.39 14.50
CA ILE A 46 -12.84 54.51 13.14
C ILE A 46 -13.36 55.78 12.44
N VAL A 47 -14.63 56.14 12.64
CA VAL A 47 -15.23 57.36 12.09
C VAL A 47 -14.53 58.64 12.58
N ASN A 48 -13.94 58.61 13.78
CA ASN A 48 -13.28 59.78 14.37
C ASN A 48 -11.81 59.98 13.94
N ILE A 49 -11.20 59.00 13.25
CA ILE A 49 -9.74 59.00 12.96
C ILE A 49 -9.45 59.29 11.47
N ILE A 50 -10.42 59.08 10.58
CA ILE A 50 -10.23 59.26 9.14
C ILE A 50 -10.67 60.70 8.75
N PRO A 51 -9.81 61.52 8.13
CA PRO A 51 -10.16 62.88 7.67
C PRO A 51 -10.96 62.85 6.36
N LEU A 52 -11.91 61.92 6.25
CA LEU A 52 -12.89 61.85 5.17
C LEU A 52 -14.26 62.03 5.79
N ASP A 53 -15.04 62.96 5.25
CA ASP A 53 -16.44 63.08 5.61
C ASP A 53 -17.23 61.92 5.01
N LEU A 54 -17.31 60.82 5.76
CA LEU A 54 -18.08 59.62 5.39
C LEU A 54 -19.59 59.87 5.40
N SER A 55 -20.05 61.08 5.75
CA SER A 55 -21.45 61.49 5.61
C SER A 55 -21.80 61.95 4.19
N ASP A 56 -20.80 62.33 3.37
CA ASP A 56 -20.97 62.60 1.94
C ASP A 56 -21.10 61.28 1.15
N PRO A 57 -22.22 61.03 0.45
CA PRO A 57 -22.46 59.80 -0.30
C PRO A 57 -21.38 59.50 -1.36
N ALA A 58 -20.77 60.52 -1.97
CA ALA A 58 -19.74 60.33 -2.99
C ALA A 58 -18.42 59.82 -2.38
N SER A 59 -17.99 60.44 -1.28
CA SER A 59 -16.79 60.07 -0.53
C SER A 59 -16.94 58.68 0.13
N ALA A 60 -18.11 58.38 0.70
CA ALA A 60 -18.45 57.06 1.23
C ALA A 60 -18.46 55.99 0.13
N GLY A 61 -19.02 56.30 -1.04
CA GLY A 61 -19.05 55.40 -2.20
C GLY A 61 -17.66 55.06 -2.74
N LEU A 62 -16.77 56.06 -2.84
CA LEU A 62 -15.39 55.86 -3.30
C LEU A 62 -14.60 54.98 -2.32
N PHE A 63 -14.72 55.24 -1.01
CA PHE A 63 -14.06 54.42 0.01
C PHE A 63 -14.59 52.98 0.00
N GLY A 64 -15.91 52.80 -0.11
CA GLY A 64 -16.53 51.47 -0.25
C GLY A 64 -16.04 50.71 -1.48
N ALA A 65 -15.87 51.39 -2.62
CA ALA A 65 -15.33 50.80 -3.84
C ALA A 65 -13.86 50.37 -3.69
N ILE A 66 -13.02 51.19 -3.06
CA ILE A 66 -11.61 50.86 -2.79
C ILE A 66 -11.49 49.69 -1.81
N ALA A 67 -12.21 49.75 -0.68
CA ALA A 67 -12.23 48.68 0.31
C ALA A 67 -12.76 47.37 -0.28
N GLY A 68 -13.85 47.44 -1.06
CA GLY A 68 -14.41 46.30 -1.80
C GLY A 68 -13.41 45.72 -2.80
N GLY A 69 -12.74 46.56 -3.59
CA GLY A 69 -11.71 46.16 -4.54
C GLY A 69 -10.54 45.43 -3.89
N ILE A 70 -10.02 45.94 -2.76
CA ILE A 70 -8.93 45.30 -2.00
C ILE A 70 -9.40 43.94 -1.44
N LEU A 71 -10.58 43.87 -0.84
CA LEU A 71 -11.13 42.63 -0.29
C LEU A 71 -11.38 41.58 -1.39
N SER A 72 -11.93 41.98 -2.53
CA SER A 72 -12.11 41.11 -3.69
C SER A 72 -10.78 40.60 -4.24
N PHE A 73 -9.76 41.45 -4.33
CA PHE A 73 -8.42 41.06 -4.78
C PHE A 73 -7.76 40.06 -3.80
N MET A 74 -7.80 40.33 -2.50
CA MET A 74 -7.30 39.40 -1.47
C MET A 74 -8.04 38.06 -1.50
N GLY A 75 -9.38 38.10 -1.62
CA GLY A 75 -10.21 36.91 -1.77
C GLY A 75 -9.82 36.09 -3.01
N SER A 76 -9.52 36.77 -4.11
CA SER A 76 -9.08 36.15 -5.38
C SER A 76 -7.73 35.45 -5.23
N ILE A 77 -6.74 36.09 -4.59
CA ILE A 77 -5.43 35.46 -4.33
C ILE A 77 -5.58 34.22 -3.44
N ILE A 78 -6.37 34.32 -2.37
CA ILE A 78 -6.57 33.21 -1.42
C ILE A 78 -7.27 32.03 -2.11
N THR A 79 -8.33 32.30 -2.87
CA THR A 79 -9.09 31.28 -3.61
C THR A 79 -8.22 30.63 -4.69
N GLN A 80 -7.44 31.43 -5.43
CA GLN A 80 -6.52 30.92 -6.45
C GLN A 80 -5.45 30.01 -5.84
N ARG A 81 -4.80 30.42 -4.74
CA ARG A 81 -3.83 29.58 -4.00
C ARG A 81 -4.46 28.26 -3.54
N LYS A 82 -5.70 28.30 -3.05
CA LYS A 82 -6.45 27.10 -2.63
C LYS A 82 -6.76 26.19 -3.82
N GLN A 83 -7.15 26.75 -4.96
CA GLN A 83 -7.41 25.98 -6.18
C GLN A 83 -6.14 25.28 -6.69
N PHE A 84 -5.00 25.98 -6.75
CA PHE A 84 -3.72 25.37 -7.13
C PHE A 84 -3.34 24.22 -6.20
N LYS A 85 -3.48 24.42 -4.89
CA LYS A 85 -3.22 23.37 -3.90
C LYS A 85 -4.14 22.16 -4.09
N ASN A 86 -5.43 22.38 -4.33
CA ASN A 86 -6.39 21.30 -4.58
C ASN A 86 -6.07 20.54 -5.86
N LYS A 87 -5.74 21.25 -6.95
CA LYS A 87 -5.28 20.63 -8.21
C LYS A 87 -4.07 19.74 -7.98
N GLY A 88 -3.07 20.20 -7.22
CA GLY A 88 -1.91 19.39 -6.86
C GLY A 88 -2.24 18.13 -6.04
N ILE A 89 -3.21 18.21 -5.11
CA ILE A 89 -3.67 17.04 -4.35
C ILE A 89 -4.35 16.01 -5.26
N VAL A 90 -5.23 16.45 -6.15
CA VAL A 90 -5.93 15.58 -7.10
C VAL A 90 -4.93 14.97 -8.09
N PHE A 91 -3.96 15.75 -8.55
CA PHE A 91 -2.88 15.29 -9.41
C PHE A 91 -2.09 14.15 -8.74
N ARG A 92 -1.62 14.34 -7.49
CA ARG A 92 -0.94 13.28 -6.73
C ARG A 92 -1.79 12.02 -6.60
N LYS A 93 -3.10 12.16 -6.33
CA LYS A 93 -4.00 11.01 -6.28
C LYS A 93 -3.99 10.23 -7.59
N ASN A 94 -4.15 10.91 -8.72
CA ASN A 94 -4.21 10.26 -10.04
C ASN A 94 -2.87 9.67 -10.50
N VAL A 95 -1.74 10.31 -10.17
CA VAL A 95 -0.43 9.96 -10.74
C VAL A 95 0.44 9.11 -9.80
N ILE A 96 0.11 9.07 -8.51
CA ILE A 96 0.85 8.33 -7.48
C ILE A 96 -0.06 7.30 -6.83
N TYR A 97 -1.11 7.73 -6.13
CA TYR A 97 -1.85 6.84 -5.24
C TYR A 97 -2.71 5.81 -5.99
N THR A 98 -3.40 6.22 -7.06
CA THR A 98 -4.22 5.32 -7.87
C THR A 98 -3.37 4.25 -8.57
N PRO A 99 -2.28 4.58 -9.28
CA PRO A 99 -1.40 3.56 -9.86
C PRO A 99 -0.85 2.57 -8.82
N LEU A 100 -0.44 3.05 -7.64
CA LEU A 100 0.02 2.16 -6.56
C LEU A 100 -1.10 1.24 -6.07
N TYR A 101 -2.31 1.78 -5.89
CA TYR A 101 -3.46 1.00 -5.44
C TYR A 101 -3.85 -0.08 -6.45
N ASP A 102 -3.93 0.27 -7.73
CA ASP A 102 -4.34 -0.66 -8.79
C ASP A 102 -3.34 -1.81 -8.92
N ASP A 103 -2.04 -1.52 -8.84
CA ASP A 103 -0.98 -2.53 -8.93
C ASP A 103 -0.97 -3.45 -7.70
N LEU A 104 -1.15 -2.92 -6.49
CA LEU A 104 -1.31 -3.75 -5.29
C LEU A 104 -2.56 -4.62 -5.32
N ARG A 105 -3.68 -4.12 -5.88
CA ARG A 105 -4.91 -4.90 -6.04
C ARG A 105 -4.71 -6.06 -7.01
N LYS A 106 -4.01 -5.82 -8.13
CA LYS A 106 -3.62 -6.88 -9.07
C LYS A 106 -2.75 -7.93 -8.40
N LEU A 107 -1.69 -7.51 -7.70
CA LEU A 107 -0.85 -8.40 -6.91
C LEU A 107 -1.69 -9.26 -5.96
N LYS A 108 -2.62 -8.65 -5.21
CA LYS A 108 -3.52 -9.38 -4.30
C LYS A 108 -4.40 -10.39 -5.04
N THR A 109 -4.95 -10.04 -6.19
CA THR A 109 -5.75 -10.96 -7.00
C THR A 109 -4.92 -12.17 -7.43
N THR A 110 -3.71 -11.95 -7.96
CA THR A 110 -2.81 -13.04 -8.37
C THR A 110 -2.43 -13.94 -7.18
N LEU A 111 -2.22 -13.38 -5.99
CA LEU A 111 -1.92 -14.16 -4.78
C LEU A 111 -3.12 -14.99 -4.27
N THR A 112 -4.35 -14.58 -4.56
CA THR A 112 -5.54 -15.37 -4.25
C THR A 112 -5.67 -16.56 -5.21
N GLU A 113 -5.27 -16.39 -6.46
CA GLU A 113 -5.29 -17.45 -7.49
C GLU A 113 -4.11 -18.42 -7.33
N ASN A 114 -2.94 -17.91 -6.95
CA ASN A 114 -1.71 -18.66 -6.72
C ASN A 114 -1.22 -18.41 -5.29
N HIS A 115 -1.73 -19.21 -4.37
CA HIS A 115 -1.35 -19.14 -2.97
C HIS A 115 0.06 -19.68 -2.78
N TYR A 116 0.88 -18.96 -2.01
CA TYR A 116 2.30 -19.25 -1.82
C TYR A 116 3.13 -19.35 -3.13
N PRO A 117 3.26 -18.23 -3.87
CA PRO A 117 4.00 -18.22 -5.14
C PRO A 117 5.50 -18.54 -4.95
N THR A 118 6.08 -19.21 -5.93
CA THR A 118 7.53 -19.53 -5.96
C THR A 118 8.40 -18.32 -6.25
N TYR A 119 7.83 -17.24 -6.80
CA TYR A 119 8.55 -16.05 -7.21
C TYR A 119 7.67 -14.80 -7.05
N LEU A 120 8.29 -13.65 -6.83
CA LEU A 120 7.64 -12.34 -6.74
C LEU A 120 8.48 -11.32 -7.51
N VAL A 121 7.85 -10.47 -8.31
CA VAL A 121 8.54 -9.47 -9.12
C VAL A 121 8.29 -8.07 -8.56
N PHE A 122 9.35 -7.42 -8.08
CA PHE A 122 9.31 -6.03 -7.58
C PHE A 122 10.09 -5.04 -8.46
N LYS A 123 10.85 -5.53 -9.45
CA LYS A 123 11.74 -4.70 -10.29
C LYS A 123 11.46 -4.88 -11.77
N LYS A 124 11.52 -3.79 -12.52
CA LYS A 124 11.20 -3.75 -13.95
C LYS A 124 12.18 -4.56 -14.80
N ASN A 125 13.43 -4.63 -14.37
CA ASN A 125 14.48 -5.37 -15.07
C ASN A 125 14.62 -6.81 -14.56
N ASP A 126 13.64 -7.31 -13.82
CA ASP A 126 13.61 -8.71 -13.41
C ASP A 126 13.39 -9.60 -14.65
N PRO A 127 14.24 -10.63 -14.89
CA PRO A 127 14.11 -11.51 -16.04
C PRO A 127 12.77 -12.24 -16.08
N PHE A 128 12.08 -12.36 -14.94
CA PHE A 128 10.81 -13.07 -14.81
C PHE A 128 9.57 -12.17 -14.94
N ILE A 129 9.73 -10.90 -15.31
CA ILE A 129 8.61 -9.93 -15.43
C ILE A 129 7.51 -10.34 -16.43
N ASN A 130 7.86 -11.11 -17.47
CA ASN A 130 6.92 -11.53 -18.52
C ASN A 130 6.28 -12.90 -18.25
N PHE A 131 6.56 -13.50 -17.09
CA PHE A 131 5.96 -14.76 -16.67
C PHE A 131 4.73 -14.48 -15.81
N ASP A 132 3.90 -15.51 -15.61
CA ASP A 132 2.65 -15.43 -14.84
C ASP A 132 2.89 -15.42 -13.32
N TYR A 133 3.87 -14.62 -12.88
CA TYR A 133 4.19 -14.44 -11.47
C TYR A 133 3.48 -13.21 -10.90
N PRO A 134 3.25 -13.17 -9.58
CA PRO A 134 2.74 -11.97 -8.94
C PRO A 134 3.75 -10.81 -9.05
N VAL A 135 3.28 -9.67 -9.59
CA VAL A 135 4.10 -8.51 -9.95
C VAL A 135 3.61 -7.24 -9.23
N PHE A 136 4.55 -6.44 -8.73
CA PHE A 136 4.30 -5.08 -8.22
C PHE A 136 5.45 -4.13 -8.59
N LEU A 137 5.23 -3.28 -9.60
CA LEU A 137 6.26 -2.40 -10.19
C LEU A 137 5.95 -0.91 -10.01
N ALA A 138 4.73 -0.57 -9.60
CA ALA A 138 4.33 0.81 -9.44
C ALA A 138 5.22 1.57 -8.45
N TRP A 139 5.66 0.92 -7.36
CA TRP A 139 6.53 1.55 -6.38
C TRP A 139 7.92 1.85 -6.93
N GLU A 140 8.61 0.87 -7.50
CA GLU A 140 9.92 1.09 -8.14
C GLU A 140 9.87 2.23 -9.16
N ARG A 141 8.83 2.27 -10.00
CA ARG A 141 8.64 3.31 -11.02
C ARG A 141 8.45 4.70 -10.43
N ILE A 142 7.74 4.82 -9.32
CA ILE A 142 7.52 6.11 -8.63
C ILE A 142 8.76 6.51 -7.83
N ASN A 143 9.43 5.55 -7.22
CA ASN A 143 10.60 5.77 -6.39
C ASN A 143 11.84 6.17 -7.23
N SER A 144 11.86 5.80 -8.51
CA SER A 144 12.94 6.11 -9.45
C SER A 144 12.80 7.47 -10.15
N ASP A 145 11.71 8.21 -9.96
CA ASP A 145 11.52 9.54 -10.55
C ASP A 145 11.12 10.62 -9.54
N VAL A 146 10.87 11.84 -10.05
CA VAL A 146 10.58 13.03 -9.24
C VAL A 146 9.31 12.90 -8.38
N ARG A 147 8.41 11.97 -8.70
CA ARG A 147 7.17 11.75 -7.94
C ARG A 147 7.46 11.19 -6.54
N SER A 148 8.58 10.52 -6.34
CA SER A 148 9.04 10.02 -5.04
C SER A 148 9.02 11.09 -3.94
N ILE A 149 9.39 12.33 -4.27
CA ILE A 149 9.43 13.48 -3.34
C ILE A 149 8.04 13.83 -2.81
N GLU A 150 7.00 13.56 -3.60
CA GLU A 150 5.59 13.84 -3.27
C GLU A 150 4.94 12.70 -2.48
N VAL A 151 5.63 11.57 -2.29
CA VAL A 151 5.16 10.43 -1.50
C VAL A 151 5.48 10.67 -0.03
N PRO A 152 4.47 10.68 0.86
CA PRO A 152 4.72 10.79 2.30
C PRO A 152 5.65 9.67 2.79
N LYS A 153 6.64 10.04 3.62
CA LYS A 153 7.65 9.10 4.15
C LYS A 153 7.06 7.81 4.74
N TYR A 154 5.95 7.91 5.47
CA TYR A 154 5.31 6.73 6.07
C TYR A 154 4.77 5.72 5.03
N LEU A 155 4.33 6.20 3.85
CA LEU A 155 3.94 5.32 2.74
C LEU A 155 5.19 4.71 2.10
N ALA A 156 6.20 5.53 1.76
CA ALA A 156 7.46 5.07 1.19
C ALA A 156 8.12 3.99 2.06
N ASP A 157 8.24 4.22 3.36
CA ASP A 157 8.79 3.26 4.33
C ASP A 157 7.97 1.96 4.37
N THR A 158 6.65 2.03 4.16
CA THR A 158 5.78 0.85 4.16
C THR A 158 5.87 0.07 2.85
N PHE A 159 5.99 0.73 1.70
CA PHE A 159 6.24 0.06 0.41
C PHE A 159 7.60 -0.63 0.39
N ASN A 160 8.66 0.04 0.86
CA ASN A 160 9.98 -0.59 1.01
C ASN A 160 9.94 -1.80 1.97
N ARG A 161 9.05 -1.76 2.98
CA ARG A 161 8.84 -2.90 3.89
C ARG A 161 8.07 -4.04 3.21
N LEU A 162 7.13 -3.75 2.32
CA LEU A 162 6.42 -4.76 1.53
C LEU A 162 7.41 -5.56 0.68
N GLU A 163 8.27 -4.87 -0.10
CA GLU A 163 9.29 -5.51 -0.94
C GLU A 163 10.21 -6.40 -0.11
N LYS A 164 10.79 -5.86 0.98
CA LYS A 164 11.67 -6.63 1.88
C LYS A 164 10.97 -7.83 2.51
N SER A 165 9.68 -7.70 2.83
CA SER A 165 8.91 -8.82 3.38
C SER A 165 8.67 -9.91 2.32
N GLY A 166 8.48 -9.53 1.06
CA GLY A 166 8.40 -10.46 -0.06
C GLY A 166 9.73 -11.18 -0.31
N GLU A 167 10.85 -10.46 -0.30
CA GLU A 167 12.20 -11.04 -0.38
C GLU A 167 12.45 -12.03 0.77
N SER A 168 12.13 -11.64 2.01
CA SER A 168 12.27 -12.51 3.19
C SER A 168 11.42 -13.78 3.11
N TYR A 169 10.25 -13.70 2.47
CA TYR A 169 9.39 -14.84 2.21
C TYR A 169 10.03 -15.81 1.20
N LEU A 170 10.57 -15.28 0.09
CA LEU A 170 11.25 -16.10 -0.92
C LEU A 170 12.50 -16.78 -0.36
N GLU A 171 13.27 -16.08 0.48
CA GLU A 171 14.42 -16.67 1.21
C GLU A 171 13.97 -17.81 2.13
N ALA A 172 12.88 -17.63 2.88
CA ALA A 172 12.33 -18.68 3.73
C ALA A 172 11.89 -19.90 2.91
N ARG A 173 11.25 -19.68 1.75
CA ARG A 173 10.88 -20.76 0.82
C ARG A 173 12.09 -21.52 0.33
N SER A 174 13.10 -20.81 -0.17
CA SER A 174 14.33 -21.44 -0.67
C SER A 174 14.99 -22.31 0.40
N LYS A 175 15.04 -21.82 1.65
CA LYS A 175 15.55 -22.60 2.77
C LYS A 175 14.71 -23.86 3.04
N ALA A 176 13.39 -23.74 3.11
CA ALA A 176 12.49 -24.88 3.36
C ALA A 176 12.59 -25.93 2.25
N SER A 177 12.56 -25.51 0.98
CA SER A 177 12.75 -26.40 -0.17
C SER A 177 14.11 -27.10 -0.11
N LYS A 178 15.17 -26.40 0.33
CA LYS A 178 16.49 -27.02 0.49
C LYS A 178 16.52 -28.08 1.59
N GLU A 179 15.85 -27.86 2.71
CA GLU A 179 15.73 -28.85 3.79
C GLU A 179 14.94 -30.09 3.33
N ILE A 180 13.85 -29.92 2.59
CA ILE A 180 13.08 -31.04 2.01
C ILE A 180 13.95 -31.83 1.01
N TYR A 181 14.68 -31.13 0.14
CA TYR A 181 15.65 -31.75 -0.76
C TYR A 181 16.69 -32.61 0.00
N LEU A 182 17.22 -32.10 1.12
CA LEU A 182 18.20 -32.84 1.92
C LEU A 182 17.61 -34.14 2.48
N GLU A 183 16.36 -34.14 2.92
CA GLU A 183 15.69 -35.38 3.33
C GLU A 183 15.48 -36.36 2.18
N LEU A 184 14.99 -35.87 1.03
CA LEU A 184 14.81 -36.70 -0.16
C LEU A 184 16.13 -37.29 -0.66
N SER A 185 17.23 -36.55 -0.53
CA SER A 185 18.57 -37.00 -0.95
C SER A 185 19.09 -38.18 -0.13
N LYS A 186 18.54 -38.44 1.07
CA LYS A 186 18.91 -39.61 1.88
C LYS A 186 18.39 -40.92 1.28
N LEU A 187 17.37 -40.87 0.40
CA LEU A 187 16.81 -42.03 -0.29
C LEU A 187 17.69 -42.44 -1.48
N THR A 188 18.99 -42.67 -1.24
CA THR A 188 20.00 -42.94 -2.28
C THR A 188 19.77 -44.25 -3.03
N HIS A 189 18.98 -45.17 -2.47
CA HIS A 189 18.56 -46.41 -3.14
C HIS A 189 17.45 -46.18 -4.16
N ILE A 190 16.71 -45.07 -4.05
CA ILE A 190 15.60 -44.69 -4.94
C ILE A 190 16.05 -43.65 -5.95
N PHE A 191 16.70 -42.58 -5.49
CA PHE A 191 17.11 -41.47 -6.34
C PHE A 191 18.60 -41.53 -6.71
N ASP A 192 18.89 -41.40 -8.01
CA ASP A 192 20.20 -40.93 -8.45
C ASP A 192 20.39 -39.47 -7.99
N GLN A 193 21.46 -39.23 -7.22
CA GLN A 193 21.81 -37.90 -6.71
C GLN A 193 21.82 -36.84 -7.82
N LYS A 194 22.31 -37.17 -9.03
CA LYS A 194 22.34 -36.22 -10.15
C LYS A 194 20.95 -35.75 -10.57
N THR A 195 19.95 -36.61 -10.41
CA THR A 195 18.56 -36.32 -10.76
C THR A 195 17.98 -35.33 -9.75
N LEU A 196 18.10 -35.59 -8.44
CA LEU A 196 17.64 -34.66 -7.41
C LEU A 196 18.37 -33.31 -7.48
N ASP A 197 19.69 -33.32 -7.72
CA ASP A 197 20.49 -32.09 -7.89
C ASP A 197 20.06 -31.29 -9.13
N MET A 198 19.52 -31.94 -10.16
CA MET A 198 18.95 -31.25 -11.32
C MET A 198 17.65 -30.51 -10.93
N TYR A 199 16.76 -31.14 -10.16
CA TYR A 199 15.55 -30.49 -9.65
C TYR A 199 15.88 -29.30 -8.75
N ASP A 200 16.81 -29.46 -7.81
CA ASP A 200 17.25 -28.39 -6.90
C ASP A 200 17.79 -27.18 -7.67
N ARG A 201 18.66 -27.42 -8.67
CA ARG A 201 19.20 -26.37 -9.53
C ARG A 201 18.15 -25.69 -10.41
N SER A 202 17.05 -26.38 -10.73
CA SER A 202 15.92 -25.79 -11.47
C SER A 202 14.98 -24.94 -10.60
N GLY A 203 15.23 -24.89 -9.28
CA GLY A 203 14.37 -24.15 -8.34
C GLY A 203 13.10 -24.91 -7.95
N ASP A 204 13.12 -26.25 -8.04
CA ASP A 204 11.99 -27.08 -7.65
C ASP A 204 11.65 -26.89 -6.16
N SER A 205 10.35 -26.84 -5.85
CA SER A 205 9.87 -26.59 -4.49
C SER A 205 9.73 -27.85 -3.63
N PHE A 206 9.95 -29.04 -4.19
CA PHE A 206 9.85 -30.35 -3.55
C PHE A 206 8.55 -30.57 -2.76
N TYR A 207 7.40 -30.19 -3.36
CA TYR A 207 6.06 -30.27 -2.75
C TYR A 207 5.85 -29.35 -1.54
N LEU A 208 6.66 -28.29 -1.40
CA LEU A 208 6.54 -27.34 -0.29
C LEU A 208 5.12 -26.72 -0.19
N ASN A 209 4.45 -26.44 -1.32
CA ASN A 209 3.11 -25.85 -1.28
C ASN A 209 2.11 -26.82 -0.65
N GLU A 210 2.14 -28.08 -1.07
CA GLU A 210 1.29 -29.15 -0.54
C GLU A 210 1.57 -29.40 0.94
N LEU A 211 2.83 -29.30 1.37
CA LEU A 211 3.20 -29.40 2.79
C LEU A 211 2.68 -28.22 3.61
N ILE A 212 2.79 -27.00 3.09
CA ILE A 212 2.26 -25.77 3.74
C ILE A 212 0.74 -25.84 3.88
N GLU A 213 0.04 -26.25 2.82
CA GLU A 213 -1.42 -26.32 2.77
C GLU A 213 -1.97 -27.60 3.41
N ASN A 214 -1.08 -28.47 3.87
CA ASN A 214 -1.39 -29.78 4.45
C ASN A 214 -2.27 -30.64 3.53
N GLU A 215 -2.05 -30.53 2.22
CA GLU A 215 -2.74 -31.32 1.21
C GLU A 215 -2.20 -32.75 1.19
N ASP A 216 -3.05 -33.71 0.80
CA ASP A 216 -2.55 -35.04 0.46
C ASP A 216 -1.82 -34.99 -0.88
N ILE A 217 -0.70 -35.70 -0.97
CA ILE A 217 0.10 -35.79 -2.19
C ILE A 217 -0.22 -37.13 -2.86
N PRO A 218 -0.97 -37.16 -3.99
CA PRO A 218 -1.29 -38.40 -4.66
C PRO A 218 -0.03 -39.07 -5.19
N LEU A 219 0.05 -40.41 -5.12
CA LEU A 219 1.20 -41.16 -5.63
C LEU A 219 1.42 -40.92 -7.13
N GLU A 220 0.35 -40.70 -7.90
CA GLU A 220 0.41 -40.35 -9.32
C GLU A 220 1.17 -39.03 -9.56
N LYS A 221 0.97 -38.04 -8.68
CA LYS A 221 1.68 -36.74 -8.74
C LYS A 221 3.17 -36.92 -8.48
N ILE A 222 3.54 -37.82 -7.55
CA ILE A 222 4.92 -38.20 -7.25
C ILE A 222 5.55 -38.90 -8.45
N ASN A 223 4.87 -39.91 -8.99
CA ASN A 223 5.34 -40.67 -10.13
C ASN A 223 5.54 -39.77 -11.36
N THR A 224 4.59 -38.89 -11.65
CA THR A 224 4.64 -37.97 -12.80
C THR A 224 5.82 -37.01 -12.70
N LYS A 225 6.07 -36.46 -11.51
CA LYS A 225 7.14 -35.47 -11.32
C LYS A 225 8.53 -36.05 -11.58
N TYR A 226 8.80 -37.27 -11.10
CA TYR A 226 10.14 -37.87 -11.12
C TYR A 226 10.38 -38.87 -12.26
N ARG A 227 9.45 -39.01 -13.23
CA ARG A 227 9.44 -40.07 -14.26
C ARG A 227 10.55 -40.02 -15.32
N PHE A 228 11.63 -39.26 -15.15
CA PHE A 228 12.56 -38.99 -16.23
C PHE A 228 13.48 -40.16 -16.64
N LYS A 229 13.52 -41.27 -15.90
CA LYS A 229 14.35 -42.43 -16.28
C LYS A 229 13.80 -43.81 -15.96
N HIS A 230 13.10 -44.02 -14.84
CA HIS A 230 12.66 -45.35 -14.39
C HIS A 230 11.20 -45.29 -13.91
N GLU A 231 10.44 -46.36 -14.16
CA GLU A 231 9.17 -46.56 -13.45
C GLU A 231 9.46 -46.96 -12.02
N TYR A 232 9.10 -46.10 -11.08
CA TYR A 232 9.20 -46.41 -9.66
C TYR A 232 8.15 -47.46 -9.29
N SER A 233 8.54 -48.46 -8.50
CA SER A 233 7.59 -49.38 -7.89
C SER A 233 6.65 -48.64 -6.94
N ASN A 234 5.47 -49.20 -6.69
CA ASN A 234 4.54 -48.64 -5.70
C ASN A 234 5.18 -48.53 -4.30
N GLU A 235 6.07 -49.45 -3.95
CA GLU A 235 6.83 -49.41 -2.68
C GLU A 235 7.76 -48.18 -2.63
N ASN A 236 8.51 -47.90 -3.71
CA ASN A 236 9.35 -46.70 -3.79
C ASN A 236 8.52 -45.42 -3.69
N LEU A 237 7.36 -45.36 -4.35
CA LEU A 237 6.47 -44.20 -4.30
C LEU A 237 5.90 -43.96 -2.89
N LEU A 238 5.56 -45.04 -2.16
CA LEU A 238 5.11 -44.95 -0.78
C LEU A 238 6.24 -44.47 0.14
N GLU A 239 7.47 -44.93 -0.06
CA GLU A 239 8.63 -44.48 0.73
C GLU A 239 8.94 -42.99 0.48
N ILE A 240 8.92 -42.54 -0.78
CA ILE A 240 9.05 -41.11 -1.13
C ILE A 240 7.94 -40.29 -0.45
N LYS A 241 6.68 -40.74 -0.55
CA LYS A 241 5.55 -40.06 0.09
C LYS A 241 5.71 -39.96 1.61
N ALA A 242 6.17 -41.04 2.25
CA ALA A 242 6.43 -41.06 3.69
C ALA A 242 7.55 -40.07 4.07
N CYS A 243 8.63 -40.01 3.29
CA CYS A 243 9.72 -39.05 3.46
C CYS A 243 9.21 -37.59 3.34
N ILE A 244 8.46 -37.27 2.28
CA ILE A 244 7.88 -35.93 2.10
C ILE A 244 6.96 -35.58 3.28
N ASN A 245 6.07 -36.50 3.69
CA ASN A 245 5.16 -36.28 4.80
C ASN A 245 5.88 -36.09 6.15
N SER A 246 7.05 -36.70 6.35
CA SER A 246 7.85 -36.49 7.55
C SER A 246 8.37 -35.04 7.67
N CYS A 247 8.51 -34.35 6.53
CA CYS A 247 8.96 -32.95 6.49
C CYS A 247 7.89 -31.96 6.96
N LYS A 248 6.62 -32.36 7.09
CA LYS A 248 5.50 -31.45 7.46
C LYS A 248 5.77 -30.64 8.73
N ASN A 249 6.54 -31.18 9.67
CA ASN A 249 6.82 -30.55 10.97
C ASN A 249 8.12 -29.73 10.99
N PHE A 250 8.69 -29.41 9.82
CA PHE A 250 9.91 -28.61 9.76
C PHE A 250 9.63 -27.16 10.18
N GLU A 251 10.48 -26.63 11.07
CA GLU A 251 10.42 -25.22 11.49
C GLU A 251 10.58 -24.27 10.29
N SER A 252 11.31 -24.70 9.24
CA SER A 252 11.46 -23.93 8.01
C SER A 252 10.13 -23.75 7.26
N ILE A 253 9.24 -24.75 7.28
CA ILE A 253 7.91 -24.67 6.66
C ILE A 253 7.02 -23.70 7.44
N GLU A 254 6.99 -23.80 8.77
CA GLU A 254 6.27 -22.84 9.62
C GLU A 254 6.77 -21.40 9.38
N ARG A 255 8.08 -21.22 9.23
CA ARG A 255 8.68 -19.93 8.91
C ARG A 255 8.21 -19.37 7.57
N VAL A 256 8.01 -20.21 6.55
CA VAL A 256 7.44 -19.77 5.26
C VAL A 256 6.03 -19.21 5.46
N ILE A 257 5.19 -19.92 6.21
CA ILE A 257 3.81 -19.51 6.52
C ILE A 257 3.83 -18.14 7.21
N LEU A 258 4.60 -18.00 8.29
CA LEU A 258 4.70 -16.75 9.05
C LEU A 258 5.18 -15.56 8.20
N LYS A 259 6.15 -15.80 7.30
CA LYS A 259 6.67 -14.75 6.41
C LYS A 259 5.69 -14.36 5.32
N TYR A 260 4.92 -15.32 4.81
CA TYR A 260 3.86 -15.05 3.86
C TYR A 260 2.70 -14.27 4.50
N GLU A 261 2.29 -14.64 5.71
CA GLU A 261 1.28 -13.90 6.49
C GLU A 261 1.75 -12.47 6.80
N GLU A 262 3.01 -12.29 7.16
CA GLU A 262 3.59 -10.95 7.36
C GLU A 262 3.50 -10.10 6.09
N PHE A 263 3.89 -10.67 4.95
CA PHE A 263 3.86 -10.02 3.64
C PHE A 263 2.44 -9.62 3.23
N THR A 264 1.50 -10.58 3.26
CA THR A 264 0.10 -10.36 2.88
C THR A 264 -0.61 -9.37 3.81
N ARG A 265 -0.28 -9.37 5.11
CA ARG A 265 -0.79 -8.36 6.06
C ARG A 265 -0.31 -6.95 5.69
N ILE A 266 0.96 -6.77 5.32
CA ILE A 266 1.49 -5.47 4.89
C ILE A 266 0.83 -5.01 3.58
N LEU A 267 0.60 -5.94 2.64
CA LEU A 267 -0.11 -5.70 1.39
C LEU A 267 -1.52 -5.17 1.66
N ASP A 268 -2.28 -5.86 2.51
CA ASP A 268 -3.66 -5.48 2.86
C ASP A 268 -3.75 -4.13 3.58
N ASP A 269 -2.78 -3.88 4.47
CA ASP A 269 -2.63 -2.60 5.14
C ASP A 269 -2.42 -1.44 4.14
N LEU A 270 -1.55 -1.64 3.14
CA LEU A 270 -1.28 -0.66 2.09
C LEU A 270 -2.49 -0.43 1.18
N ILE A 271 -3.15 -1.51 0.71
CA ILE A 271 -4.36 -1.42 -0.11
C ILE A 271 -5.41 -0.59 0.63
N THR A 272 -5.68 -0.92 1.89
CA THR A 272 -6.68 -0.23 2.71
C THR A 272 -6.30 1.24 2.96
N ALA A 273 -5.00 1.51 3.19
CA ALA A 273 -4.52 2.87 3.42
C ALA A 273 -4.70 3.75 2.16
N LEU A 274 -4.31 3.23 0.99
CA LEU A 274 -4.46 3.93 -0.28
C LEU A 274 -5.92 4.12 -0.66
N GLU A 275 -6.77 3.10 -0.49
CA GLU A 275 -8.21 3.21 -0.75
C GLU A 275 -8.84 4.35 0.07
N LYS A 276 -8.53 4.42 1.36
CA LYS A 276 -9.01 5.49 2.25
C LYS A 276 -8.47 6.85 1.84
N LEU A 277 -7.21 6.93 1.45
CA LEU A 277 -6.59 8.18 1.01
C LEU A 277 -7.22 8.68 -0.30
N ILE A 278 -7.39 7.80 -1.29
CA ILE A 278 -8.02 8.08 -2.58
C ILE A 278 -9.47 8.54 -2.38
N SER A 279 -10.26 7.77 -1.63
CA SER A 279 -11.65 8.08 -1.30
C SER A 279 -11.78 9.43 -0.58
N PHE A 280 -10.90 9.68 0.41
CA PHE A 280 -10.86 10.97 1.11
C PHE A 280 -10.57 12.12 0.14
N ILE A 281 -9.65 11.95 -0.80
CA ILE A 281 -9.33 12.99 -1.77
C ILE A 281 -10.50 13.24 -2.73
N GLN A 282 -11.12 12.18 -3.25
CA GLN A 282 -12.27 12.25 -4.17
C GLN A 282 -13.45 13.02 -3.53
N ILE A 283 -13.83 12.65 -2.31
CA ILE A 283 -14.95 13.29 -1.60
C ILE A 283 -14.61 14.75 -1.30
N LYS A 284 -13.40 15.03 -0.81
CA LYS A 284 -13.06 16.35 -0.27
C LYS A 284 -12.67 17.39 -1.32
N TYR A 285 -11.99 16.98 -2.39
CA TYR A 285 -11.39 17.91 -3.35
C TYR A 285 -11.95 17.80 -4.77
N GLU A 286 -12.62 16.69 -5.11
CA GLU A 286 -13.25 16.51 -6.41
C GLU A 286 -14.79 16.57 -6.33
N HIS A 287 -15.37 16.65 -5.13
CA HIS A 287 -16.81 16.64 -4.89
C HIS A 287 -17.54 15.48 -5.57
N LYS A 288 -16.83 14.37 -5.85
CA LYS A 288 -17.42 13.14 -6.34
C LYS A 288 -18.07 12.43 -5.14
N ASN A 289 -19.39 12.49 -5.04
CA ASN A 289 -20.13 11.63 -4.14
C ASN A 289 -19.95 10.17 -4.58
N LYS A 290 -19.85 9.25 -3.61
CA LYS A 290 -19.98 7.82 -3.87
C LYS A 290 -21.42 7.56 -4.31
N ASN A 291 -21.68 7.72 -5.60
CA ASN A 291 -22.83 7.12 -6.25
C ASN A 291 -22.40 5.71 -6.67
N TYR A 292 -22.42 4.80 -5.71
CA TYR A 292 -22.60 3.35 -5.88
C TYR A 292 -23.29 2.85 -4.61
#